data_AF-A0A2J8MRJ3-F1
#
_entry.id   AF-A0A2J8MRJ3-F1
#
_cell.length_a   1.000
_cell.length_b   1.000
_cell.length_c   1.000
_cell.angle_alpha   90.00
_cell.angle_beta   90.00
_cell.angle_gamma   90.00
#
_symmetry.space_group_name_H-M   'P 1'
#
loop_
_entity.id
_entity.type
_entity.pdbx_description
1 polymer ?
#
loop_
_entity_poly.entity_id
_entity_poly.type
_entity_poly.pdbx_seq_one_letter_code
_entity_poly.pdbx_strand_id
1 'polypeptide(L)'
;MGERWADSQLDSRSTHGTGESGKSTFIKQMRIIHGSGYSDEDKRGFTKLVYQNIFTAMQAMIRAMDTLKIPYKYEHNKAHAQLVREVDVEKVSAFENPYVDAIKSLWNDPGIQECYDRRREYQLSDSTKYYLNDLDRVADPAYLPTQQDVLRVRVPTTGIIEYPFDLQSV
;
A
#
# COMPACT_ATOMS: atom_id res chain seq x y z
N MET A 1 1.31 26.30 51.99
CA MET A 1 1.33 24.83 51.89
C MET A 1 0.26 24.47 50.87
N GLY A 2 0.68 24.33 49.62
CA GLY A 2 -0.24 24.13 48.50
C GLY A 2 0.21 22.91 47.74
N GLU A 3 -0.74 22.01 47.46
CA GLU A 3 -0.62 20.99 46.42
C GLU A 3 -2.01 20.77 45.83
N ARG A 4 -2.21 21.33 44.63
CA ARG A 4 -3.14 20.85 43.61
C ARG A 4 -2.25 20.41 42.45
N TRP A 5 -2.20 19.13 42.18
CA TRP A 5 -1.69 18.55 40.93
C TRP A 5 -2.90 17.84 40.31
N ALA A 6 -3.71 18.54 39.50
CA ALA A 6 -3.55 18.77 38.07
C ALA A 6 -3.71 17.49 37.25
N ASP A 7 -4.95 17.28 36.78
CA ASP A 7 -5.33 16.40 35.69
C ASP A 7 -4.38 16.58 34.50
N SER A 8 -3.66 15.52 34.12
CA SER A 8 -2.94 15.47 32.85
C SER A 8 -3.94 15.15 31.74
N GLN A 9 -4.37 16.17 31.01
CA GLN A 9 -5.12 16.02 29.76
C GLN A 9 -4.26 15.27 28.72
N LEU A 10 -4.67 14.06 28.36
CA LEU A 10 -4.26 13.41 27.13
C LEU A 10 -4.85 14.20 25.96
N ASP A 11 -4.03 14.92 25.20
CA ASP A 11 -4.44 15.61 23.97
C ASP A 11 -4.72 14.56 22.88
N SER A 12 -5.95 14.03 22.85
CA SER A 12 -6.43 13.12 21.81
C SER A 12 -6.79 13.92 20.55
N ARG A 13 -5.77 14.28 19.76
CA ARG A 13 -5.99 14.91 18.45
C ARG A 13 -6.57 13.91 17.46
N SER A 14 -7.89 13.84 17.41
CA SER A 14 -8.62 13.11 16.37
C SER A 14 -8.53 13.86 15.04
N THR A 15 -7.55 13.49 14.21
CA THR A 15 -7.43 14.01 12.85
C THR A 15 -8.53 13.39 11.98
N HIS A 16 -9.64 14.12 11.82
CA HIS A 16 -10.67 13.79 10.84
C HIS A 16 -10.21 14.30 9.48
N GLY A 17 -9.93 13.38 8.55
CA GLY A 17 -9.64 13.75 7.17
C GLY A 17 -10.21 12.70 6.24
N THR A 18 -10.60 13.14 5.05
CA THR A 18 -10.99 12.28 3.93
C THR A 18 -9.94 11.20 3.65
N GLY A 19 -10.38 10.04 3.14
CA GLY A 19 -9.50 8.91 2.84
C GLY A 19 -8.28 9.35 2.02
N GLU A 20 -7.10 8.85 2.39
CA GLU A 20 -5.80 9.17 1.77
C GLU A 20 -5.12 10.50 2.16
N SER A 21 -5.63 11.24 3.14
CA SER A 21 -4.97 12.45 3.70
C SER A 21 -3.63 12.22 4.45
N GLY A 22 -3.00 11.05 4.33
CA GLY A 22 -1.68 10.77 4.91
C GLY A 22 -1.63 10.47 6.40
N LYS A 23 -2.78 10.33 7.09
CA LYS A 23 -2.85 10.07 8.55
C LYS A 23 -2.09 8.83 8.99
N SER A 24 -2.33 7.70 8.33
CA SER A 24 -1.61 6.47 8.65
C SER A 24 -0.11 6.62 8.39
N THR A 25 0.28 7.37 7.35
CA THR A 25 1.68 7.68 7.07
C THR A 25 2.30 8.53 8.17
N PHE A 26 1.59 9.54 8.68
CA PHE A 26 2.03 10.36 9.80
C PHE A 26 2.25 9.52 11.07
N ILE A 27 1.30 8.64 11.41
CA ILE A 27 1.44 7.73 12.56
C ILE A 27 2.65 6.80 12.39
N LYS A 28 2.86 6.25 11.20
CA LYS A 28 4.04 5.41 10.92
C LYS A 28 5.34 6.19 11.05
N GLN A 29 5.37 7.45 10.60
CA GLN A 29 6.52 8.34 10.77
C GLN A 29 6.78 8.66 12.24
N MET A 30 5.73 8.92 13.02
CA MET A 30 5.84 9.13 14.47
C MET A 30 6.46 7.91 15.17
N ARG A 31 6.09 6.70 14.78
CA ARG A 31 6.71 5.47 15.28
C ARG A 31 8.18 5.32 14.90
N ILE A 32 8.60 5.83 13.74
CA ILE A 32 10.00 5.81 13.31
C ILE A 32 10.84 6.83 14.07
N ILE A 33 10.33 8.06 14.27
CA ILE A 33 11.12 9.15 14.85
C ILE A 33 11.11 9.11 16.39
N HIS A 34 9.98 8.75 17.00
CA HIS A 34 9.76 8.86 18.44
C HIS A 34 9.39 7.52 19.11
N GLY A 35 9.24 6.45 18.34
CA GLY A 35 8.96 5.11 18.85
C GLY A 35 10.15 4.16 18.72
N SER A 36 9.90 2.86 18.87
CA SER A 36 10.89 1.79 18.67
C SER A 36 11.21 1.52 17.19
N GLY A 37 10.64 2.29 16.26
CA GLY A 37 10.71 2.01 14.83
C GLY A 37 9.97 0.73 14.44
N TYR A 38 10.43 0.12 13.35
CA TYR A 38 9.92 -1.16 12.85
C TYR A 38 11.05 -2.19 12.90
N SER A 39 10.88 -3.21 13.73
CA SER A 39 11.75 -4.38 13.74
C SER A 39 11.58 -5.19 12.46
N ASP A 40 12.48 -6.13 12.20
CA ASP A 40 12.34 -7.01 11.03
C ASP A 40 11.12 -7.94 11.15
N GLU A 41 10.72 -8.29 12.38
CA GLU A 41 9.47 -9.01 12.63
C GLU A 41 8.24 -8.16 12.29
N ASP A 42 8.23 -6.88 12.69
CA ASP A 42 7.17 -5.96 12.30
C ASP A 42 7.07 -5.83 10.76
N LYS A 43 8.23 -5.66 10.09
CA LYS A 43 8.30 -5.51 8.63
C LYS A 43 7.72 -6.73 7.92
N ARG A 44 8.03 -7.95 8.38
CA ARG A 44 7.44 -9.20 7.84
C ARG A 44 5.92 -9.21 7.92
N GLY A 45 5.34 -8.62 8.96
CA GLY A 45 3.89 -8.44 9.07
C GLY A 45 3.26 -7.63 7.93
N PHE A 46 4.03 -6.75 7.28
CA PHE A 46 3.55 -5.95 6.15
C PHE A 46 3.69 -6.64 4.79
N THR A 47 4.43 -7.74 4.70
CA THR A 47 4.67 -8.45 3.42
C THR A 47 3.37 -8.80 2.71
N LYS A 48 2.42 -9.41 3.44
CA LYS A 48 1.08 -9.74 2.90
C LYS A 48 0.37 -8.50 2.35
N LEU A 49 0.41 -7.40 3.09
CA LEU A 49 -0.26 -6.15 2.71
C LEU A 49 0.35 -5.52 1.45
N VAL A 50 1.67 -5.62 1.28
CA VAL A 50 2.36 -5.17 0.05
C VAL A 50 1.84 -5.96 -1.15
N TYR A 51 1.76 -7.29 -1.06
CA TYR A 51 1.22 -8.12 -2.15
C TYR A 51 -0.22 -7.74 -2.47
N GLN A 52 -1.06 -7.58 -1.45
CA GLN A 52 -2.44 -7.17 -1.62
C GLN A 52 -2.56 -5.80 -2.32
N ASN A 53 -1.69 -4.86 -1.97
CA ASN A 53 -1.66 -3.52 -2.58
C ASN A 53 -1.31 -3.61 -4.08
N ILE A 54 -0.36 -4.46 -4.45
CA ILE A 54 0.03 -4.68 -5.85
C ILE A 54 -1.14 -5.27 -6.65
N PHE A 55 -1.77 -6.34 -6.14
CA PHE A 55 -2.94 -6.93 -6.81
C PHE A 55 -4.09 -5.94 -6.92
N THR A 56 -4.41 -5.22 -5.85
CA THR A 56 -5.48 -4.21 -5.85
C THR A 56 -5.21 -3.12 -6.89
N ALA A 57 -3.97 -2.62 -6.95
CA ALA A 57 -3.58 -1.60 -7.91
C ALA A 57 -3.69 -2.09 -9.36
N MET A 58 -3.20 -3.29 -9.65
CA MET A 58 -3.29 -3.87 -10.98
C MET A 58 -4.75 -4.15 -11.38
N GLN A 59 -5.56 -4.70 -10.48
CA GLN A 59 -7.00 -4.90 -10.71
C GLN A 59 -7.74 -3.58 -10.97
N ALA A 60 -7.38 -2.50 -10.28
CA ALA A 60 -7.95 -1.18 -10.52
C ALA A 60 -7.62 -0.67 -11.93
N MET A 61 -6.36 -0.80 -12.37
CA MET A 61 -5.95 -0.43 -13.74
C MET A 61 -6.64 -1.29 -14.80
N ILE A 62 -6.76 -2.60 -14.60
CA ILE A 62 -7.49 -3.50 -15.51
C ILE A 62 -8.96 -3.05 -15.66
N ARG A 63 -9.65 -2.69 -14.58
CA ARG A 63 -11.03 -2.16 -14.63
C ARG A 63 -11.10 -0.79 -15.33
N ALA A 64 -10.08 0.04 -15.13
CA ALA A 64 -9.99 1.34 -15.78
C ALA A 64 -9.76 1.21 -17.29
N MET A 65 -9.00 0.22 -17.77
CA MET A 65 -8.88 -0.09 -19.21
C MET A 65 -10.26 -0.32 -19.85
N ASP A 66 -11.12 -1.12 -19.20
CA ASP A 66 -12.49 -1.40 -19.68
C ASP A 66 -13.39 -0.15 -19.70
N THR A 67 -13.20 0.75 -18.72
CA THR A 67 -13.99 1.97 -18.54
C THR A 67 -13.56 3.06 -19.53
N LEU A 68 -12.25 3.27 -19.66
CA LEU A 68 -11.64 4.28 -20.53
C LEU A 68 -11.50 3.82 -21.98
N LYS A 69 -11.87 2.56 -22.27
CA LYS A 69 -11.80 1.92 -23.59
C LYS A 69 -10.39 1.92 -24.19
N ILE A 70 -9.38 1.74 -23.34
CA ILE A 70 -7.98 1.66 -23.76
C ILE A 70 -7.69 0.19 -24.14
N PRO A 71 -7.27 -0.11 -25.37
CA PRO A 71 -6.92 -1.47 -25.76
C PRO A 71 -5.55 -1.86 -25.19
N TYR A 72 -5.38 -3.14 -24.87
CA TYR A 72 -4.05 -3.71 -24.65
C TYR A 72 -3.26 -3.67 -25.95
N LYS A 73 -1.97 -3.32 -25.88
CA LYS A 73 -1.11 -3.38 -27.07
C LYS A 73 -0.80 -4.82 -27.43
N TYR A 74 -0.58 -5.67 -26.44
CA TYR A 74 -0.25 -7.08 -26.65
C TYR A 74 -1.45 -7.97 -26.32
N GLU A 75 -1.88 -8.78 -27.28
CA GLU A 75 -3.09 -9.61 -27.14
C GLU A 75 -3.00 -10.65 -26.01
N HIS A 76 -1.82 -11.21 -25.74
CA HIS A 76 -1.63 -12.16 -24.64
C HIS A 76 -1.85 -11.53 -23.27
N ASN A 77 -1.71 -10.20 -23.14
CA ASN A 77 -1.99 -9.50 -21.89
C ASN A 77 -3.47 -9.51 -21.51
N LYS A 78 -4.39 -9.80 -22.44
CA LYS A 78 -5.80 -10.05 -22.07
C LYS A 78 -5.94 -11.29 -21.19
N ALA A 79 -5.18 -12.35 -21.46
CA ALA A 79 -5.17 -13.55 -20.63
C ALA A 79 -4.53 -13.28 -19.25
N HIS A 80 -3.42 -12.52 -19.21
CA HIS A 80 -2.81 -12.09 -17.95
C HIS A 80 -3.74 -11.19 -17.13
N ALA A 81 -4.47 -10.27 -17.76
CA ALA A 81 -5.46 -9.42 -17.10
C ALA A 81 -6.58 -10.28 -16.51
N GLN A 82 -7.07 -11.29 -17.24
CA GLN A 82 -8.08 -12.21 -16.72
C GLN A 82 -7.58 -12.97 -15.48
N LEU A 83 -6.36 -13.51 -15.54
CA LEU A 83 -5.73 -14.22 -14.43
C LEU A 83 -5.65 -13.34 -13.18
N VAL A 84 -5.16 -12.09 -13.32
CA VAL A 84 -5.02 -11.16 -12.19
C VAL A 84 -6.38 -10.69 -11.67
N ARG A 85 -7.39 -10.56 -12.54
CA ARG A 85 -8.75 -10.13 -12.19
C ARG A 85 -9.49 -11.13 -11.30
N GLU A 86 -9.22 -12.42 -11.47
CA GLU A 86 -9.88 -13.50 -10.71
C GLU A 86 -9.28 -13.73 -9.31
N VAL A 87 -8.16 -13.08 -8.99
CA VAL A 87 -7.49 -13.22 -7.69
C VAL A 87 -8.32 -12.61 -6.56
N ASP A 88 -8.59 -13.42 -5.55
CA ASP A 88 -9.13 -12.98 -4.27
C ASP A 88 -8.00 -12.36 -3.41
N VAL A 89 -7.96 -11.04 -3.38
CA VAL A 89 -6.92 -10.24 -2.70
C VAL A 89 -6.84 -10.57 -1.20
N GLU A 90 -7.95 -10.89 -0.53
CA GLU A 90 -7.93 -11.14 0.91
C GLU A 90 -7.19 -12.44 1.28
N LYS A 91 -7.18 -13.40 0.34
CA LYS A 91 -6.55 -14.71 0.46
C LYS A 91 -5.10 -14.75 -0.03
N VAL A 92 -4.57 -13.67 -0.61
CA VAL A 92 -3.18 -13.61 -1.07
C VAL A 92 -2.23 -13.78 0.11
N SER A 93 -1.41 -14.82 0.09
CA SER A 93 -0.37 -15.09 1.09
C SER A 93 1.06 -15.07 0.52
N ALA A 94 1.20 -15.29 -0.79
CA ALA A 94 2.46 -15.34 -1.50
C ALA A 94 2.39 -14.56 -2.82
N PHE A 95 3.55 -14.16 -3.33
CA PHE A 95 3.68 -13.43 -4.59
C PHE A 95 4.60 -14.20 -5.53
N GLU A 96 4.03 -15.19 -6.20
CA GLU A 96 4.76 -16.20 -6.98
C GLU A 96 4.24 -16.27 -8.42
N ASN A 97 4.96 -17.01 -9.26
CA ASN A 97 4.47 -17.34 -10.60
C ASN A 97 3.22 -18.24 -10.53
N PRO A 98 2.23 -18.05 -11.42
CA PRO A 98 2.28 -17.24 -12.64
C PRO A 98 1.94 -15.74 -12.48
N TYR A 99 1.65 -15.26 -11.27
CA TYR A 99 1.16 -13.89 -11.06
C TYR A 99 2.23 -12.81 -11.25
N VAL A 100 3.46 -13.08 -10.83
CA VAL A 100 4.58 -12.14 -10.99
C VAL A 100 4.79 -11.83 -12.48
N ASP A 101 4.94 -12.87 -13.31
CA ASP A 101 5.09 -12.72 -14.75
C ASP A 101 3.89 -12.00 -15.40
N ALA A 102 2.67 -12.34 -14.98
CA ALA A 102 1.46 -11.70 -15.49
C ALA A 102 1.43 -10.20 -15.18
N ILE A 103 1.69 -9.81 -13.93
CA ILE A 103 1.69 -8.41 -13.49
C ILE A 103 2.85 -7.65 -14.14
N LYS A 104 4.01 -8.28 -14.28
CA LYS A 104 5.17 -7.69 -14.97
C LYS A 104 4.88 -7.48 -16.46
N SER A 105 4.25 -8.45 -17.14
CA SER A 105 3.85 -8.32 -18.54
C SER A 105 2.79 -7.22 -18.74
N LEU A 106 1.81 -7.14 -17.84
CA LEU A 106 0.80 -6.08 -17.84
C LEU A 106 1.40 -4.71 -17.59
N TRP A 107 2.28 -4.57 -16.60
CA TRP A 107 2.90 -3.28 -16.30
C TRP A 107 3.74 -2.76 -17.48
N ASN A 108 4.36 -3.65 -18.25
CA ASN A 108 5.11 -3.27 -19.45
C ASN A 108 4.23 -3.06 -20.70
N ASP A 109 2.91 -3.29 -20.63
CA ASP A 109 2.00 -2.99 -21.74
C ASP A 109 1.79 -1.48 -21.89
N PRO A 110 2.03 -0.90 -23.07
CA PRO A 110 1.78 0.52 -23.30
C PRO A 110 0.34 0.96 -23.04
N GLY A 111 -0.66 0.10 -23.24
CA GLY A 111 -2.06 0.41 -22.90
C GLY A 111 -2.24 0.57 -21.39
N ILE A 112 -1.60 -0.28 -20.58
CA ILE A 112 -1.62 -0.14 -19.12
C ILE A 112 -0.83 1.10 -18.67
N GLN A 113 0.29 1.41 -19.32
CA GLN A 113 1.03 2.65 -19.04
C GLN A 113 0.19 3.90 -19.36
N GLU A 114 -0.51 3.93 -20.49
CA GLU A 114 -1.45 5.01 -20.82
C GLU A 114 -2.58 5.11 -19.77
N CYS A 115 -3.11 3.98 -19.33
CA CYS A 115 -4.10 3.92 -18.27
C CYS A 115 -3.56 4.49 -16.95
N TYR A 116 -2.30 4.21 -16.60
CA TYR A 116 -1.63 4.76 -15.42
C TYR A 116 -1.40 6.28 -15.51
N ASP A 117 -1.10 6.81 -16.70
CA ASP A 117 -0.97 8.25 -16.89
C ASP A 117 -2.30 8.98 -16.64
N ARG A 118 -3.42 8.31 -16.94
CA ARG A 118 -4.80 8.75 -16.68
C ARG A 118 -5.33 8.38 -15.29
N ARG A 119 -4.47 7.96 -14.35
CA ARG A 119 -4.85 7.56 -12.97
C ARG A 119 -5.63 8.59 -12.16
N ARG A 120 -5.73 9.85 -12.61
CA ARG A 120 -6.57 10.88 -11.97
C ARG A 120 -8.06 10.68 -12.25
N GLU A 121 -8.41 9.87 -13.26
CA GLU A 121 -9.80 9.60 -13.68
C GLU A 121 -10.44 8.45 -12.90
N TYR A 122 -9.68 7.71 -12.10
CA TYR A 122 -10.15 6.60 -11.27
C TYR A 122 -9.36 6.50 -9.97
N GLN A 123 -9.78 5.61 -9.06
CA GLN A 123 -9.11 5.43 -7.77
C GLN A 123 -7.92 4.48 -7.94
N LEU A 124 -6.71 5.01 -7.77
CA LEU A 124 -5.47 4.24 -7.79
C LEU A 124 -4.54 4.74 -6.68
N SER A 125 -3.88 3.82 -5.98
CA SER A 125 -2.93 4.20 -4.93
C SER A 125 -1.73 4.95 -5.52
N ASP A 126 -1.32 6.05 -4.89
CA ASP A 126 -0.11 6.79 -5.25
C ASP A 126 1.18 5.95 -5.17
N SER A 127 1.17 4.91 -4.31
CA SER A 127 2.29 3.98 -4.15
C SER A 127 2.40 2.94 -5.27
N THR A 128 1.44 2.90 -6.21
CA THR A 128 1.39 1.88 -7.28
C THR A 128 2.70 1.81 -8.07
N LYS A 129 3.17 2.94 -8.60
CA LYS A 129 4.41 2.98 -9.40
C LYS A 129 5.66 2.61 -8.60
N TYR A 130 5.67 2.91 -7.31
CA TYR A 130 6.78 2.57 -6.43
C TYR A 130 6.96 1.04 -6.33
N TYR A 131 5.87 0.30 -6.14
CA TYR A 131 5.95 -1.16 -6.09
C TYR A 131 6.11 -1.80 -7.48
N LEU A 132 5.38 -1.32 -8.49
CA LEU A 132 5.39 -1.94 -9.82
C LEU A 132 6.71 -1.77 -10.56
N ASN A 133 7.46 -0.69 -10.30
CA ASN A 133 8.80 -0.50 -10.87
C ASN A 133 9.86 -1.42 -10.27
N ASP A 134 9.60 -2.00 -9.10
CA ASP A 134 10.54 -2.82 -8.35
C ASP A 134 9.92 -4.16 -7.95
N LEU A 135 9.16 -4.75 -8.89
CA LEU A 135 8.47 -6.03 -8.71
C LEU A 135 9.44 -7.17 -8.42
N ASP A 136 10.63 -7.14 -9.01
CA ASP A 136 11.63 -8.21 -8.84
C ASP A 136 12.08 -8.32 -7.39
N ARG A 137 12.27 -7.18 -6.69
CA ARG A 137 12.58 -7.17 -5.26
C ARG A 137 11.44 -7.71 -4.41
N VAL A 138 10.19 -7.41 -4.78
CA VAL A 138 9.00 -7.85 -4.03
C VAL A 138 8.67 -9.33 -4.28
N ALA A 139 9.02 -9.85 -5.46
CA ALA A 139 8.83 -11.24 -5.85
C ALA A 139 9.93 -12.18 -5.33
N ASP A 140 11.00 -11.63 -4.74
CA ASP A 140 12.06 -12.45 -4.15
C ASP A 140 11.50 -13.30 -2.99
N PRO A 141 11.74 -14.62 -2.94
CA PRO A 141 11.26 -15.47 -1.84
C PRO A 141 11.77 -15.06 -0.45
N ALA A 142 12.90 -14.37 -0.37
CA ALA A 142 13.49 -13.80 0.84
C ALA A 142 13.10 -12.33 1.06
N TYR A 143 12.09 -11.82 0.34
CA TYR A 143 11.65 -10.44 0.44
C TYR A 143 11.30 -10.02 1.87
N LEU A 144 12.02 -9.01 2.35
CA LEU A 144 11.74 -8.30 3.59
C LEU A 144 11.38 -6.85 3.25
N PRO A 145 10.16 -6.38 3.59
CA PRO A 145 9.76 -4.99 3.35
C PRO A 145 10.72 -4.01 4.01
N THR A 146 11.14 -3.01 3.27
CA THR A 146 11.92 -1.88 3.79
C THR A 146 11.03 -0.96 4.62
N GLN A 147 11.63 -0.06 5.40
CA GLN A 147 10.85 1.00 6.07
C GLN A 147 10.05 1.84 5.05
N GLN A 148 10.59 2.05 3.85
CA GLN A 148 9.88 2.77 2.80
C GLN A 148 8.66 2.00 2.31
N ASP A 149 8.75 0.68 2.16
CA ASP A 149 7.59 -0.16 1.84
C ASP A 149 6.53 -0.07 2.93
N VAL A 150 6.95 -0.13 4.20
CA VAL A 150 6.03 0.01 5.35
C VAL A 150 5.36 1.39 5.37
N LEU A 151 6.04 2.46 4.99
CA LEU A 151 5.43 3.78 4.90
C LEU A 151 4.43 3.88 3.75
N ARG A 152 4.75 3.27 2.61
CA ARG A 152 3.97 3.34 1.36
C ARG A 152 2.76 2.41 1.33
N VAL A 153 2.76 1.33 2.13
CA VAL A 153 1.70 0.33 2.09
C VAL A 153 0.40 0.90 2.64
N ARG A 154 -0.67 0.76 1.88
CA ARG A 154 -2.01 1.13 2.33
C ARG A 154 -2.52 0.05 3.28
N VAL A 155 -2.83 0.46 4.49
CA VAL A 155 -3.52 -0.36 5.49
C VAL A 155 -4.95 0.16 5.58
N PRO A 156 -5.97 -0.67 5.30
CA PRO A 156 -7.35 -0.29 5.55
C PRO A 156 -7.51 0.07 7.02
N THR A 157 -7.96 1.28 7.32
CA THR A 157 -8.27 1.68 8.70
C THR A 157 -9.64 1.13 9.06
N THR A 158 -9.68 -0.06 9.66
CA THR A 158 -10.89 -0.58 10.31
C THR A 158 -10.85 -0.18 11.77
N GLY A 159 -11.74 0.73 12.18
CA GLY A 159 -11.81 1.21 13.56
C GLY A 159 -10.81 2.31 13.92
N ILE A 160 -10.79 2.67 15.20
CA ILE A 160 -9.84 3.62 15.79
C ILE A 160 -8.61 2.82 16.22
N ILE A 161 -7.44 3.15 15.66
CA ILE A 161 -6.17 2.56 16.06
C ILE A 161 -5.43 3.61 16.90
N GLU A 162 -5.35 3.37 18.22
CA GLU A 162 -4.61 4.23 19.15
C GLU A 162 -3.16 3.78 19.22
N TYR A 163 -2.23 4.72 19.01
CA TYR A 163 -0.81 4.50 19.21
C TYR A 163 -0.35 5.40 20.36
N PRO A 164 -0.06 4.84 21.55
CA PRO A 164 0.52 5.61 22.63
C PRO A 164 1.96 5.99 22.26
N PHE A 165 2.26 7.29 22.30
CA PHE A 165 3.61 7.82 22.12
C PHE A 165 3.98 8.64 23.36
N ASP A 166 5.09 8.30 24.01
CA ASP A 166 5.68 9.16 25.03
C ASP A 166 6.54 10.22 24.34
N LEU A 167 5.99 11.42 24.21
CA LEU A 167 6.75 12.62 23.86
C LEU A 167 7.60 13.02 25.07
N GLN A 168 8.76 12.38 25.24
CA GLN A 168 9.79 12.99 26.08
C GLN A 168 10.24 14.28 25.40
N SER A 169 10.00 15.39 26.10
CA SER A 169 10.27 16.76 25.66
C SER A 169 11.67 16.91 25.11
N VAL A 170 11.77 17.43 23.88
CA VAL A 170 13.00 18.05 23.36
C VAL A 170 13.34 19.28 24.19
#